data_AF-A0A9D2F9E7-F1
#
_entry.id   AF-A0A9D2F9E7-F1
#
_cell.length_a   1.000
_cell.length_b   1.000
_cell.length_c   1.000
_cell.angle_alpha   90.00
_cell.angle_beta   90.00
_cell.angle_gamma   90.00
#
_symmetry.space_group_name_H-M   'P 1'
#
loop_
_entity.id
_entity.type
_entity.pdbx_description
1 polymer ?
#
loop_
_entity_poly.entity_id
_entity_poly.type
_entity_poly.pdbx_seq_one_letter_code
_entity_poly.pdbx_strand_id
1 'polypeptide(L)'
;MKTVNITINGMPLTVPNTYTILEAAREAGFNIPTLCYLKEMNEIGACRICVVEVKGARSLVASCVYPVAEGMEIYTNSKRVQDSRRMTLELILSNHQRKCLSCSRSGHCELQNLCREYGVEDEGRYDGAVTQTVKDESTAYLVRDNSKCVLCRRCVAACQAQEVAVIGANARGFDTSIGCAFERPLNNTPCIGCGQCIVNCPTGALQERDNTAKVWEALGDPNKHVVVQTAPAVRAALGESFGLPIGTNVEGKMVAALRRLGFDKVFDTNFGADLTIMEEANEFVERFTKGGVLPMITSCSPGWVKYCEHYYPEFIPNLSTCKSPQQMTGAMIKTWYAKKNNLNPEDIVVVSIMPCTAKKFEIGREDESASGYPDVDVALTTRELARMIERAHIQFTSLKDEAFDQIMGEFTGAAVIFGATGGVMEAALRTAADWVTGQDLQEVEYQEVRGTEGVKVATYKIGDATVKVGVASGTGNAKKLLERVKAGEKFDFIEIMGCPGGCVNGGGQPLQPASVRNFEDLKGMRAKALYEEDKNLPLRKSHQSPLMKLVYEEYLEKPGSHIAHETLHTSYVKRGKEVR
;
A
#
# COMPACT_ATOMS: atom_id res chain seq x y z
N MET A 1 -5.86 21.67 28.25
CA MET A 1 -5.06 22.32 27.18
C MET A 1 -5.40 23.80 27.16
N LYS A 2 -4.43 24.68 26.87
CA LYS A 2 -4.69 26.13 26.75
C LYS A 2 -5.47 26.39 25.45
N THR A 3 -6.54 27.16 25.52
CA THR A 3 -7.36 27.53 24.36
C THR A 3 -7.12 28.99 23.99
N VAL A 4 -7.51 29.35 22.76
CA VAL A 4 -7.58 30.74 22.28
C VAL A 4 -8.91 31.00 21.59
N ASN A 5 -9.40 32.23 21.68
CA ASN A 5 -10.59 32.69 20.98
C ASN A 5 -10.19 33.39 19.68
N ILE A 6 -10.77 32.93 18.58
CA ILE A 6 -10.55 33.47 17.24
C ILE A 6 -11.90 33.70 16.55
N THR A 7 -11.87 34.38 15.41
CA THR A 7 -13.04 34.57 14.54
C THR A 7 -12.68 34.15 13.12
N ILE A 8 -13.45 33.24 12.51
CA ILE A 8 -13.26 32.82 11.12
C ILE A 8 -14.51 33.21 10.32
N ASN A 9 -14.37 34.06 9.31
CA ASN A 9 -15.47 34.58 8.49
C ASN A 9 -16.63 35.17 9.33
N GLY A 10 -16.28 35.86 10.43
CA GLY A 10 -17.26 36.44 11.37
C GLY A 10 -17.84 35.47 12.41
N MET A 11 -17.49 34.18 12.35
CA MET A 11 -17.92 33.17 13.33
C MET A 11 -16.91 33.05 14.47
N PRO A 12 -17.29 33.30 15.73
CA PRO A 12 -16.41 33.11 16.88
C PRO A 12 -16.16 31.61 17.12
N LEU A 13 -14.93 31.25 17.46
CA LEU A 13 -14.50 29.88 17.70
C LEU A 13 -13.43 29.84 18.80
N THR A 14 -13.53 28.89 19.71
CA THR A 14 -12.51 28.62 20.73
C THR A 14 -11.83 27.29 20.42
N VAL A 15 -10.54 27.33 20.13
CA VAL A 15 -9.74 26.14 19.73
C VAL A 15 -8.51 25.97 20.60
N PRO A 16 -7.87 24.79 20.62
CA PRO A 16 -6.55 24.62 21.23
C PRO A 16 -5.53 25.60 20.64
N ASN A 17 -4.70 26.20 21.49
CA ASN A 17 -3.67 27.14 21.05
C ASN A 17 -2.54 26.50 20.22
N THR A 18 -2.54 25.17 20.12
CA THR A 18 -1.62 24.37 19.31
C THR A 18 -2.09 24.21 17.86
N TYR A 19 -3.31 24.63 17.53
CA TYR A 19 -3.84 24.48 16.19
C TYR A 19 -3.17 25.43 15.20
N THR A 20 -3.06 24.96 13.96
CA THR A 20 -2.88 25.84 12.80
C THR A 20 -4.22 26.47 12.40
N ILE A 21 -4.18 27.55 11.62
CA ILE A 21 -5.40 28.14 11.06
C ILE A 21 -6.16 27.11 10.20
N LEU A 22 -5.45 26.22 9.49
CA LEU A 22 -6.07 25.17 8.68
C LEU A 22 -6.89 24.20 9.54
N GLU A 23 -6.36 23.77 10.68
CA GLU A 23 -7.06 22.87 11.60
C GLU A 23 -8.27 23.56 12.24
N ALA A 24 -8.09 24.80 12.71
CA ALA A 24 -9.19 25.57 13.28
C ALA A 24 -10.31 25.86 12.26
N ALA A 25 -9.95 26.16 11.01
CA ALA A 25 -10.93 26.35 9.94
C ALA A 25 -11.75 25.08 9.67
N ARG A 26 -11.11 23.89 9.72
CA ARG A 26 -11.80 22.62 9.53
C ARG A 26 -12.80 22.34 10.66
N GLU A 27 -12.44 22.64 11.91
CA GLU A 27 -13.37 22.54 13.06
C GLU A 27 -14.57 23.49 12.92
N ALA A 28 -14.36 24.67 12.34
CA ALA A 28 -15.44 25.61 12.00
C ALA A 28 -16.25 25.23 10.74
N GLY A 29 -15.99 24.07 10.12
CA GLY A 29 -16.68 23.63 8.91
C GLY A 29 -16.19 24.27 7.60
N PHE A 30 -15.05 24.97 7.61
CA PHE A 30 -14.43 25.54 6.42
C PHE A 30 -13.32 24.63 5.87
N ASN A 31 -13.47 24.16 4.64
CA ASN A 31 -12.42 23.42 3.94
C ASN A 31 -11.50 24.38 3.18
N ILE A 32 -10.35 24.73 3.77
CA ILE A 32 -9.29 25.48 3.06
C ILE A 32 -8.51 24.49 2.18
N PRO A 33 -8.35 24.75 0.87
CA PRO A 33 -7.65 23.82 0.00
C PRO A 33 -6.15 23.75 0.31
N THR A 34 -5.56 22.60 0.03
CA THR A 34 -4.13 22.38 0.15
C THR A 34 -3.62 21.59 -1.04
N LEU A 35 -2.36 21.81 -1.44
CA LEU A 35 -1.73 21.00 -2.49
C LEU A 35 -0.43 20.33 -2.00
N CYS A 36 0.48 21.10 -1.39
CA CYS A 36 1.71 20.53 -0.82
C CYS A 36 1.54 19.97 0.59
N TYR A 37 0.58 20.46 1.37
CA TYR A 37 0.45 20.07 2.78
C TYR A 37 0.07 18.60 2.93
N LEU A 38 0.91 17.86 3.66
CA LEU A 38 0.55 16.56 4.24
C LEU A 38 0.84 16.63 5.73
N LYS A 39 -0.18 16.40 6.56
CA LYS A 39 -0.07 16.50 8.02
C LYS A 39 1.03 15.58 8.54
N GLU A 40 1.85 16.10 9.45
CA GLU A 40 2.98 15.39 10.09
C GLU A 40 4.09 14.88 9.12
N MET A 41 4.01 15.23 7.84
CA MET A 41 4.93 14.70 6.82
C MET A 41 5.53 15.80 5.94
N ASN A 42 4.70 16.68 5.38
CA ASN A 42 5.13 17.75 4.47
C ASN A 42 4.41 19.06 4.77
N GLU A 43 4.84 19.74 5.82
CA GLU A 43 4.22 20.96 6.34
C GLU A 43 5.04 22.21 5.98
N ILE A 44 5.26 22.42 4.68
CA ILE A 44 6.17 23.46 4.18
C ILE A 44 5.48 24.75 3.74
N GLY A 45 4.15 24.75 3.60
CA GLY A 45 3.36 25.92 3.16
C GLY A 45 3.75 26.52 1.80
N ALA A 46 4.53 25.80 0.99
CA ALA A 46 5.22 26.34 -0.18
C ALA A 46 4.30 26.57 -1.39
N CYS A 47 3.27 25.74 -1.58
CA CYS A 47 2.37 25.85 -2.75
C CYS A 47 1.45 27.07 -2.73
N ARG A 48 1.30 27.75 -1.59
CA ARG A 48 0.43 28.92 -1.38
C ARG A 48 -1.05 28.74 -1.75
N ILE A 49 -1.54 27.53 -2.02
CA ILE A 49 -2.97 27.26 -2.21
C ILE A 49 -3.77 27.47 -0.90
N CYS A 50 -3.17 27.16 0.25
CA CYS A 50 -3.81 27.29 1.56
C CYS A 50 -3.84 28.72 2.13
N VAL A 51 -3.58 29.74 1.31
CA VAL A 51 -3.51 31.12 1.80
C VAL A 51 -4.87 31.62 2.33
N VAL A 52 -4.84 32.38 3.41
CA VAL A 52 -6.00 33.07 4.00
C VAL A 52 -5.63 34.50 4.34
N GLU A 53 -6.63 35.35 4.52
CA GLU A 53 -6.44 36.72 4.98
C GLU A 53 -6.62 36.78 6.50
N VAL A 54 -5.72 37.47 7.19
CA VAL A 54 -5.81 37.71 8.63
C VAL A 54 -5.83 39.21 8.83
N LYS A 55 -6.80 39.71 9.59
CA LYS A 55 -6.94 41.15 9.84
C LYS A 55 -5.67 41.71 10.48
N GLY A 56 -5.17 42.81 9.94
CA GLY A 56 -3.92 43.44 10.37
C GLY A 56 -2.65 42.81 9.78
N ALA A 57 -2.73 41.64 9.12
CA ALA A 57 -1.58 41.08 8.41
C ALA A 57 -1.34 41.81 7.08
N ARG A 58 -0.07 42.12 6.78
CA ARG A 58 0.32 42.80 5.52
C ARG A 58 0.04 41.94 4.28
N SER A 59 0.29 40.63 4.38
CA SER A 59 0.15 39.66 3.29
C SER A 59 -0.83 38.56 3.67
N LEU A 60 -1.33 37.83 2.67
CA LEU A 60 -2.00 36.57 2.93
C LEU A 60 -1.04 35.59 3.61
N VAL A 61 -1.55 34.79 4.55
CA VAL A 61 -0.77 33.84 5.33
C VAL A 61 -1.10 32.40 4.94
N ALA A 62 -0.12 31.50 4.96
CA ALA A 62 -0.34 30.09 4.66
C ALA A 62 -0.95 29.36 5.86
N SER A 63 -2.26 29.12 5.82
CA SER A 63 -3.01 28.58 6.97
C SER A 63 -2.49 27.25 7.51
N CYS A 64 -1.89 26.41 6.65
CA CYS A 64 -1.44 25.06 7.01
C CYS A 64 -0.20 25.00 7.90
N VAL A 65 0.49 26.12 8.12
CA VAL A 65 1.68 26.21 8.98
C VAL A 65 1.64 27.42 9.92
N TYR A 66 0.54 28.18 9.89
CA TYR A 66 0.40 29.39 10.67
C TYR A 66 -0.41 29.09 11.93
N PRO A 67 0.17 29.24 13.13
CA PRO A 67 -0.54 28.95 14.38
C PRO A 67 -1.63 29.98 14.67
N VAL A 68 -2.69 29.55 15.35
CA VAL A 68 -3.72 30.46 15.86
C VAL A 68 -3.22 31.25 17.08
N ALA A 69 -3.74 32.46 17.27
CA ALA A 69 -3.48 33.26 18.47
C ALA A 69 -4.76 33.98 18.92
N GLU A 70 -4.80 34.36 20.20
CA GLU A 70 -5.93 35.06 20.81
C GLU A 70 -6.31 36.32 20.00
N GLY A 71 -7.60 36.47 19.74
CA GLY A 71 -8.16 37.63 19.05
C GLY A 71 -7.93 37.65 17.53
N MET A 72 -7.41 36.58 16.92
CA MET A 72 -7.25 36.52 15.46
C MET A 72 -8.60 36.59 14.74
N GLU A 73 -8.69 37.47 13.75
CA GLU A 73 -9.80 37.52 12.78
C GLU A 73 -9.30 37.05 11.40
N ILE A 74 -9.88 35.96 10.89
CA ILE A 74 -9.44 35.25 9.69
C ILE A 74 -10.57 35.25 8.65
N TYR A 75 -10.21 35.50 7.39
CA TYR A 75 -11.10 35.43 6.22
C TYR A 75 -10.56 34.39 5.22
N THR A 76 -11.35 33.35 4.94
CA THR A 76 -10.88 32.19 4.14
C THR A 76 -11.27 32.26 2.66
N ASN A 77 -12.16 33.18 2.30
CA ASN A 77 -12.79 33.27 0.98
C ASN A 77 -12.93 34.73 0.46
N SER A 78 -12.17 35.69 1.00
CA SER A 78 -12.19 37.08 0.49
C SER A 78 -11.79 37.12 -1.00
N LYS A 79 -12.19 38.18 -1.72
CA LYS A 79 -11.83 38.34 -3.15
C LYS A 79 -10.30 38.23 -3.35
N ARG A 80 -9.53 38.84 -2.45
CA ARG A 80 -8.06 38.79 -2.46
C ARG A 80 -7.53 37.36 -2.33
N VAL A 81 -8.12 36.54 -1.46
CA VAL A 81 -7.75 35.12 -1.31
C VAL A 81 -8.09 34.32 -2.57
N GLN A 82 -9.30 34.51 -3.11
CA GLN A 82 -9.77 33.83 -4.32
C GLN A 82 -8.89 34.15 -5.53
N ASP A 83 -8.62 35.44 -5.78
CA ASP A 83 -7.75 35.89 -6.87
C ASP A 83 -6.33 35.32 -6.73
N SER A 84 -5.78 35.30 -5.50
CA SER A 84 -4.44 34.76 -5.24
C SER A 84 -4.35 33.26 -5.52
N ARG A 85 -5.36 32.48 -5.13
CA ARG A 85 -5.40 31.04 -5.40
C ARG A 85 -5.52 30.74 -6.90
N ARG A 86 -6.41 31.45 -7.61
CA ARG A 86 -6.55 31.33 -9.07
C ARG A 86 -5.22 31.63 -9.78
N MET A 87 -4.59 32.76 -9.48
CA MET A 87 -3.31 33.14 -10.08
C MET A 87 -2.22 32.11 -9.77
N THR A 88 -2.19 31.56 -8.55
CA THR A 88 -1.23 30.51 -8.18
C THR A 88 -1.43 29.24 -9.01
N LEU A 89 -2.68 28.85 -9.28
CA LEU A 89 -2.99 27.69 -10.11
C LEU A 89 -2.60 27.93 -11.57
N GLU A 90 -2.90 29.11 -12.13
CA GLU A 90 -2.48 29.50 -13.49
C GLU A 90 -0.95 29.48 -13.63
N LEU A 91 -0.22 29.93 -12.61
CA LEU A 91 1.25 29.86 -12.57
C LEU A 91 1.80 28.43 -12.39
N ILE A 92 1.07 27.54 -11.72
CA ILE A 92 1.46 26.13 -11.67
C ILE A 92 1.26 25.48 -13.05
N LEU A 93 0.18 25.84 -13.75
CA LEU A 93 -0.14 25.31 -15.08
C LEU A 93 0.86 25.75 -16.16
N SER A 94 1.48 26.93 -16.02
CA SER A 94 2.44 27.43 -17.01
C SER A 94 3.68 26.55 -17.20
N ASN A 95 4.02 25.70 -16.23
CA ASN A 95 5.11 24.72 -16.32
C ASN A 95 4.61 23.26 -16.25
N HIS A 96 3.29 23.04 -16.31
CA HIS A 96 2.68 21.71 -16.21
C HIS A 96 2.20 21.21 -17.57
N GLN A 97 2.53 19.98 -17.92
CA GLN A 97 2.04 19.37 -19.15
C GLN A 97 0.54 19.01 -19.04
N ARG A 98 -0.31 19.87 -19.61
CA ARG A 98 -1.80 19.80 -19.60
C ARG A 98 -2.41 18.70 -20.49
N LYS A 99 -1.77 17.53 -20.62
CA LYS A 99 -2.29 16.38 -21.39
C LYS A 99 -3.24 15.52 -20.54
N CYS A 100 -4.35 16.10 -20.10
CA CYS A 100 -5.28 15.45 -19.17
C CYS A 100 -5.95 14.20 -19.75
N LEU A 101 -6.32 14.21 -21.04
CA LEU A 101 -7.04 13.10 -21.68
C LEU A 101 -6.25 11.77 -21.71
N SER A 102 -4.92 11.84 -21.71
CA SER A 102 -4.04 10.66 -21.69
C SER A 102 -3.39 10.42 -20.32
N CYS A 103 -3.76 11.21 -19.30
CA CYS A 103 -3.20 11.09 -17.98
C CYS A 103 -4.04 10.14 -17.11
N SER A 104 -3.43 9.10 -16.53
CA SER A 104 -4.10 8.16 -15.61
C SER A 104 -4.69 8.81 -14.35
N ARG A 105 -4.31 10.06 -14.06
CA ARG A 105 -4.82 10.86 -12.95
C ARG A 105 -6.02 11.72 -13.30
N SER A 106 -6.44 11.76 -14.57
CA SER A 106 -7.64 12.51 -14.96
C SER A 106 -8.85 12.03 -14.15
N GLY A 107 -9.69 12.96 -13.69
CA GLY A 107 -10.82 12.66 -12.80
C GLY A 107 -10.46 12.54 -11.31
N HIS A 108 -9.20 12.23 -10.99
CA HIS A 108 -8.69 12.09 -9.61
C HIS A 108 -7.44 12.96 -9.33
N CYS A 109 -7.23 14.02 -10.13
CA CYS A 109 -6.09 14.92 -10.01
C CYS A 109 -6.45 16.10 -9.10
N GLU A 110 -5.71 16.29 -8.00
CA GLU A 110 -5.95 17.38 -7.05
C GLU A 110 -5.75 18.75 -7.73
N LEU A 111 -4.75 18.88 -8.62
CA LEU A 111 -4.54 20.11 -9.39
C LEU A 111 -5.72 20.41 -10.31
N GLN A 112 -6.18 19.41 -11.07
CA GLN A 112 -7.31 19.56 -11.99
C GLN A 112 -8.58 20.01 -11.25
N ASN A 113 -8.86 19.38 -10.10
CA ASN A 113 -10.01 19.73 -9.27
C ASN A 113 -9.92 21.17 -8.76
N LEU A 114 -8.76 21.59 -8.26
CA LEU A 114 -8.55 22.97 -7.80
C LEU A 114 -8.70 23.98 -8.94
N CYS A 115 -8.15 23.72 -10.12
CA CYS A 115 -8.31 24.61 -11.28
C CYS A 115 -9.80 24.83 -11.62
N ARG A 116 -10.60 23.76 -11.60
CA ARG A 116 -12.05 23.83 -11.80
C ARG A 116 -12.75 24.61 -10.69
N GLU A 117 -12.45 24.32 -9.43
CA GLU A 117 -13.08 24.97 -8.26
C GLU A 117 -12.83 26.48 -8.23
N TYR A 118 -11.65 26.93 -8.66
CA TYR A 118 -11.27 28.35 -8.64
C TYR A 118 -11.53 29.08 -9.97
N GLY A 119 -12.17 28.42 -10.94
CA GLY A 119 -12.54 29.04 -12.22
C GLY A 119 -11.32 29.47 -13.05
N VAL A 120 -10.34 28.58 -13.19
CA VAL A 120 -9.25 28.76 -14.16
C VAL A 120 -9.80 28.42 -15.54
N GLU A 121 -10.22 29.44 -16.29
CA GLU A 121 -10.83 29.31 -17.62
C GLU A 121 -9.79 29.32 -18.76
N ASP A 122 -8.73 30.13 -18.62
CA ASP A 122 -7.60 30.17 -19.53
C ASP A 122 -6.40 29.46 -18.92
N GLU A 123 -6.22 28.19 -19.28
CA GLU A 123 -5.10 27.38 -18.83
C GLU A 123 -3.74 27.83 -19.40
N GLY A 124 -3.72 28.70 -20.41
CA GLY A 124 -2.52 29.20 -21.09
C GLY A 124 -2.12 30.63 -20.73
N ARG A 125 -2.82 31.26 -19.78
CA ARG A 125 -2.66 32.69 -19.42
C ARG A 125 -1.22 33.12 -19.15
N TYR A 126 -0.39 32.24 -18.58
CA TYR A 126 1.01 32.49 -18.25
C TYR A 126 1.98 31.58 -19.00
N ASP A 127 1.61 31.09 -20.19
CA ASP A 127 2.44 30.17 -20.96
C ASP A 127 3.83 30.76 -21.26
N GLY A 128 4.84 29.89 -21.15
CA GLY A 128 6.23 30.25 -21.33
C GLY A 128 7.09 29.00 -21.53
N ALA A 129 8.31 29.00 -21.00
CA ALA A 129 9.13 27.81 -20.98
C ALA A 129 8.47 26.71 -20.14
N VAL A 130 8.53 25.47 -20.63
CA VAL A 130 7.95 24.30 -19.95
C VAL A 130 9.01 23.22 -19.72
N THR A 131 8.82 22.46 -18.66
CA THR A 131 9.60 21.26 -18.35
C THR A 131 9.32 20.20 -19.40
N GLN A 132 10.36 19.77 -20.11
CA GLN A 132 10.25 18.73 -21.13
C GLN A 132 9.82 17.40 -20.52
N THR A 133 8.99 16.65 -21.26
CA THR A 133 8.59 15.30 -20.86
C THR A 133 9.75 14.34 -21.04
N VAL A 134 10.41 14.00 -19.94
CA VAL A 134 11.38 12.90 -19.85
C VAL A 134 10.86 11.93 -18.79
N LYS A 135 10.57 10.69 -19.20
CA LYS A 135 10.07 9.66 -18.31
C LYS A 135 11.20 8.78 -17.80
N ASP A 136 11.22 8.53 -16.49
CA ASP A 136 11.98 7.42 -15.92
C ASP A 136 11.07 6.19 -15.90
N GLU A 137 11.37 5.26 -16.80
CA GLU A 137 10.74 3.96 -16.96
C GLU A 137 11.75 2.83 -16.68
N SER A 138 12.70 3.05 -15.78
CA SER A 138 13.74 2.07 -15.48
C SER A 138 13.27 0.91 -14.59
N THR A 139 12.17 1.06 -13.85
CA THR A 139 11.69 0.06 -12.86
C THR A 139 10.40 -0.63 -13.28
N ALA A 140 10.22 -1.90 -12.89
CA ALA A 140 9.00 -2.67 -13.19
C ALA A 140 7.72 -2.15 -12.51
N TYR A 141 7.81 -1.20 -11.58
CA TYR A 141 6.71 -0.85 -10.67
C TYR A 141 6.32 0.63 -10.65
N LEU A 142 7.18 1.54 -11.13
CA LEU A 142 6.94 2.99 -11.09
C LEU A 142 7.39 3.66 -12.39
N VAL A 143 6.61 4.65 -12.82
CA VAL A 143 6.96 5.62 -13.87
C VAL A 143 6.98 7.03 -13.29
N ARG A 144 8.06 7.78 -13.53
CA ARG A 144 8.17 9.21 -13.14
C ARG A 144 8.17 10.09 -14.37
N ASP A 145 7.31 11.09 -14.38
CA ASP A 145 7.20 12.13 -15.44
C ASP A 145 7.22 13.52 -14.79
N ASN A 146 8.38 14.18 -14.82
CA ASN A 146 8.55 15.49 -14.18
C ASN A 146 7.81 16.62 -14.91
N SER A 147 7.41 16.45 -16.17
CA SER A 147 6.59 17.45 -16.87
C SER A 147 5.20 17.61 -16.25
N LYS A 148 4.76 16.66 -15.40
CA LYS A 148 3.52 16.72 -14.62
C LYS A 148 3.75 17.07 -13.16
N CYS A 149 4.98 17.36 -12.75
CA CYS A 149 5.32 17.65 -11.36
C CYS A 149 4.97 19.10 -11.01
N VAL A 150 4.43 19.31 -9.81
CA VAL A 150 4.13 20.65 -9.26
C VAL A 150 5.09 21.06 -8.14
N LEU A 151 6.22 20.35 -8.03
CA LEU A 151 7.27 20.54 -7.03
C LEU A 151 6.76 20.65 -5.57
N CYS A 152 5.65 19.98 -5.27
CA CYS A 152 5.01 20.03 -3.94
C CYS A 152 5.80 19.30 -2.84
N ARG A 153 6.79 18.48 -3.22
CA ARG A 153 7.67 17.68 -2.33
C ARG A 153 6.99 16.62 -1.46
N ARG A 154 5.68 16.37 -1.63
CA ARG A 154 4.95 15.29 -0.95
C ARG A 154 5.60 13.91 -1.14
N CYS A 155 6.05 13.61 -2.36
CA CYS A 155 6.73 12.36 -2.67
C CYS A 155 8.10 12.22 -1.98
N VAL A 156 8.86 13.31 -1.88
CA VAL A 156 10.16 13.37 -1.21
C VAL A 156 9.97 13.11 0.29
N ALA A 157 9.05 13.84 0.92
CA ALA A 157 8.73 13.66 2.33
C ALA A 157 8.23 12.24 2.65
N ALA A 158 7.34 11.69 1.81
CA ALA A 158 6.87 10.31 1.96
C ALA A 158 8.01 9.27 1.83
N CYS A 159 8.96 9.48 0.92
CA CYS A 159 10.11 8.60 0.75
C CYS A 159 11.10 8.72 1.92
N GLN A 160 11.27 9.92 2.48
CA GLN A 160 12.07 10.17 3.67
C GLN A 160 11.45 9.55 4.93
N ALA A 161 10.13 9.62 5.09
CA ALA A 161 9.41 8.96 6.19
C ALA A 161 9.54 7.43 6.19
N GLN A 162 9.87 6.84 5.03
CA GLN A 162 10.22 5.42 4.90
C GLN A 162 11.71 5.14 5.22
N GLU A 163 12.53 6.13 5.58
CA GLU A 163 13.98 5.96 5.78
C GLU A 163 14.69 5.40 4.53
N VAL A 164 14.14 5.66 3.34
CA VAL A 164 14.70 5.27 2.04
C VAL A 164 15.33 6.47 1.35
N ALA A 165 14.58 7.58 1.24
CA ALA A 165 15.04 8.89 0.76
C ALA A 165 15.79 8.88 -0.61
N VAL A 166 15.36 8.06 -1.57
CA VAL A 166 16.02 7.92 -2.89
C VAL A 166 15.62 8.97 -3.93
N ILE A 167 14.61 9.80 -3.64
CA ILE A 167 14.18 10.91 -4.49
C ILE A 167 14.23 12.23 -3.71
N GLY A 168 14.71 13.30 -4.35
CA GLY A 168 14.87 14.63 -3.78
C GLY A 168 14.75 15.72 -4.84
N ALA A 169 14.83 16.98 -4.42
CA ALA A 169 14.90 18.11 -5.35
C ALA A 169 16.34 18.28 -5.85
N ASN A 170 16.52 18.24 -7.17
CA ASN A 170 17.78 18.48 -7.86
C ASN A 170 17.77 19.85 -8.55
N ALA A 171 18.95 20.37 -8.88
CA ALA A 171 19.14 21.68 -9.51
C ALA A 171 18.50 22.85 -8.71
N ARG A 172 18.30 24.01 -9.35
CA ARG A 172 17.75 25.23 -8.73
C ARG A 172 16.95 26.04 -9.76
N GLY A 173 16.11 26.94 -9.26
CA GLY A 173 15.33 27.86 -10.11
C GLY A 173 14.35 27.10 -11.00
N PHE A 174 14.27 27.50 -12.27
CA PHE A 174 13.40 26.86 -13.26
C PHE A 174 13.76 25.40 -13.52
N ASP A 175 15.04 25.03 -13.44
CA ASP A 175 15.54 23.67 -13.69
C ASP A 175 15.28 22.70 -12.53
N THR A 176 14.64 23.16 -11.44
CA THR A 176 14.35 22.32 -10.28
C THR A 176 13.48 21.13 -10.69
N SER A 177 13.97 19.91 -10.45
CA SER A 177 13.20 18.69 -10.73
C SER A 177 13.28 17.70 -9.58
N ILE A 178 12.30 16.79 -9.49
CA ILE A 178 12.34 15.69 -8.51
C ILE A 178 13.08 14.52 -9.15
N GLY A 179 14.23 14.16 -8.59
CA GLY A 179 15.18 13.23 -9.17
C GLY A 179 15.82 12.33 -8.12
N CYS A 180 16.54 11.31 -8.58
CA CYS A 180 17.49 10.60 -7.73
C CYS A 180 18.81 11.37 -7.67
N ALA A 181 19.64 11.08 -6.68
CA ALA A 181 20.97 11.66 -6.60
C ALA A 181 21.77 11.39 -7.89
N PHE A 182 22.51 12.39 -8.36
CA PHE A 182 23.31 12.33 -9.60
C PHE A 182 22.50 11.97 -10.86
N GLU A 183 21.20 12.26 -10.87
CA GLU A 183 20.29 11.99 -12.01
C GLU A 183 20.24 10.52 -12.44
N ARG A 184 20.60 9.61 -11.53
CA ARG A 184 20.53 8.18 -11.79
C ARG A 184 19.09 7.72 -12.07
N PRO A 185 18.91 6.70 -12.94
CA PRO A 185 17.62 6.05 -13.07
C PRO A 185 17.24 5.36 -11.76
N LEU A 186 15.94 5.28 -11.47
CA LEU A 186 15.44 4.76 -10.19
C LEU A 186 15.83 3.31 -9.92
N ASN A 187 15.98 2.46 -10.94
CA ASN A 187 16.45 1.08 -10.79
C ASN A 187 17.89 0.98 -10.24
N ASN A 188 18.71 2.01 -10.45
CA ASN A 188 20.09 2.10 -9.97
C ASN A 188 20.17 2.81 -8.59
N THR A 189 19.11 2.66 -7.80
CA THR A 189 19.03 3.20 -6.44
C THR A 189 18.48 2.15 -5.48
N PRO A 190 18.67 2.31 -4.15
CA PRO A 190 18.04 1.46 -3.13
C PRO A 190 16.50 1.59 -3.02
N CYS A 191 15.80 1.98 -4.10
CA CYS A 191 14.36 2.10 -4.11
C CYS A 191 13.69 0.74 -3.84
N ILE A 192 12.86 0.70 -2.81
CA ILE A 192 12.17 -0.51 -2.36
C ILE A 192 10.84 -0.77 -3.10
N GLY A 193 10.43 0.13 -4.01
CA GLY A 193 9.21 -0.02 -4.81
C GLY A 193 7.88 0.04 -4.05
N CYS A 194 7.87 0.51 -2.79
CA CYS A 194 6.66 0.55 -1.94
C CYS A 194 5.53 1.45 -2.46
N GLY A 195 5.83 2.38 -3.37
CA GLY A 195 4.84 3.25 -4.01
C GLY A 195 4.22 4.33 -3.11
N GLN A 196 4.75 4.54 -1.90
CA GLN A 196 4.28 5.61 -1.00
C GLN A 196 4.43 7.01 -1.63
N CYS A 197 5.40 7.19 -2.52
CA CYS A 197 5.56 8.41 -3.31
C CYS A 197 4.45 8.60 -4.36
N ILE A 198 3.88 7.52 -4.91
CA ILE A 198 2.78 7.56 -5.90
C ILE A 198 1.48 7.98 -5.24
N VAL A 199 1.12 7.32 -4.13
CA VAL A 199 -0.17 7.56 -3.45
C VAL A 199 -0.24 8.95 -2.79
N ASN A 200 0.91 9.56 -2.54
CA ASN A 200 1.03 10.93 -2.03
C ASN A 200 1.29 11.97 -3.14
N CYS A 201 1.41 11.58 -4.41
CA CYS A 201 1.52 12.54 -5.50
C CYS A 201 0.13 13.13 -5.80
N PRO A 202 -0.04 14.47 -5.89
CA PRO A 202 -1.33 15.09 -6.24
C PRO A 202 -1.67 15.06 -7.73
N THR A 203 -0.70 14.76 -8.59
CA THR A 203 -0.79 14.84 -10.05
C THR A 203 -0.30 13.55 -10.72
N GLY A 204 -0.20 13.53 -12.06
CA GLY A 204 0.34 12.42 -12.86
C GLY A 204 1.86 12.29 -12.88
N ALA A 205 2.59 12.96 -11.98
CA ALA A 205 4.05 12.94 -12.01
C ALA A 205 4.66 11.59 -11.59
N LEU A 206 3.98 10.85 -10.71
CA LEU A 206 4.37 9.52 -10.28
C LEU A 206 3.17 8.58 -10.43
N GLN A 207 3.39 7.47 -11.12
CA GLN A 207 2.36 6.48 -11.44
C GLN A 207 2.93 5.08 -11.28
N GLU A 208 2.07 4.10 -11.03
CA GLU A 208 2.44 2.70 -11.21
C GLU A 208 2.77 2.41 -12.68
N ARG A 209 3.64 1.43 -12.92
CA ARG A 209 3.78 0.86 -14.26
C ARG A 209 2.51 0.08 -14.62
N ASP A 210 1.79 0.58 -15.61
CA ASP A 210 0.57 -0.04 -16.11
C ASP A 210 0.90 -1.31 -16.92
N ASN A 211 0.38 -2.45 -16.47
CA ASN A 211 0.51 -3.75 -17.12
C ASN A 211 -0.84 -4.26 -17.66
N THR A 212 -1.90 -3.45 -17.66
CA THR A 212 -3.25 -3.88 -18.09
C THR A 212 -3.26 -4.37 -19.54
N ALA A 213 -2.43 -3.78 -20.42
CA ALA A 213 -2.30 -4.22 -21.81
C ALA A 213 -1.89 -5.70 -21.94
N LYS A 214 -0.97 -6.17 -21.08
CA LYS A 214 -0.54 -7.59 -21.05
C LYS A 214 -1.67 -8.52 -20.65
N VAL A 215 -2.52 -8.07 -19.74
CA VAL A 215 -3.69 -8.85 -19.30
C VAL A 215 -4.76 -8.89 -20.38
N TRP A 216 -5.02 -7.77 -21.08
CA TRP A 216 -5.92 -7.77 -22.23
C TRP A 216 -5.44 -8.68 -23.36
N GLU A 217 -4.14 -8.73 -23.61
CA GLU A 217 -3.53 -9.64 -24.59
C GLU A 217 -3.75 -11.11 -24.18
N ALA A 218 -3.44 -11.47 -22.93
CA ALA A 218 -3.68 -12.81 -22.42
C ALA A 218 -5.17 -13.21 -22.45
N LEU A 219 -6.08 -12.33 -22.03
CA LEU A 219 -7.53 -12.58 -22.08
C LEU A 219 -8.07 -12.72 -23.52
N GLY A 220 -7.35 -12.17 -24.51
CA GLY A 220 -7.70 -12.27 -25.91
C GLY A 220 -7.10 -13.49 -26.63
N ASP A 221 -6.21 -14.23 -25.99
CA ASP A 221 -5.59 -15.43 -26.58
C ASP A 221 -6.40 -16.69 -26.23
N PRO A 222 -7.07 -17.33 -27.20
CA PRO A 222 -7.89 -18.51 -26.94
C PRO A 222 -7.08 -19.76 -26.54
N ASN A 223 -5.75 -19.73 -26.67
CA ASN A 223 -4.88 -20.84 -26.27
C ASN A 223 -4.39 -20.71 -24.82
N LYS A 224 -4.67 -19.59 -24.15
CA LYS A 224 -4.24 -19.36 -22.77
C LYS A 224 -5.39 -19.56 -21.80
N HIS A 225 -5.06 -20.16 -20.66
CA HIS A 225 -5.94 -20.28 -19.51
C HIS A 225 -5.55 -19.20 -18.50
N VAL A 226 -6.35 -18.14 -18.42
CA VAL A 226 -6.03 -16.93 -17.66
C VAL A 226 -6.70 -16.99 -16.28
N VAL A 227 -5.87 -17.16 -15.26
CA VAL A 227 -6.30 -17.25 -13.86
C VAL A 227 -5.98 -15.94 -13.15
N VAL A 228 -6.92 -15.41 -12.37
CA VAL A 228 -6.69 -14.24 -11.51
C VAL A 228 -6.79 -14.59 -10.04
N GLN A 229 -5.87 -14.02 -9.24
CA GLN A 229 -5.92 -14.02 -7.77
C GLN A 229 -5.97 -12.59 -7.21
N THR A 230 -6.66 -12.37 -6.09
CA THR A 230 -6.80 -11.04 -5.48
C THR A 230 -6.36 -11.00 -4.03
N ALA A 231 -5.58 -9.97 -3.66
CA ALA A 231 -5.11 -9.81 -2.29
C ALA A 231 -6.24 -9.37 -1.32
N PRO A 232 -6.13 -9.69 -0.02
CA PRO A 232 -7.16 -9.35 0.97
C PRO A 232 -7.54 -7.87 0.96
N ALA A 233 -6.55 -6.96 0.97
CA ALA A 233 -6.82 -5.52 1.04
C ALA A 233 -7.44 -4.90 -0.23
N VAL A 234 -7.57 -5.64 -1.33
CA VAL A 234 -8.25 -5.17 -2.55
C VAL A 234 -9.75 -5.07 -2.29
N ARG A 235 -10.36 -6.09 -1.65
CA ARG A 235 -11.80 -6.13 -1.37
C ARG A 235 -12.25 -5.02 -0.41
N ALA A 236 -11.36 -4.52 0.44
CA ALA A 236 -11.65 -3.42 1.37
C ALA A 236 -11.51 -2.01 0.77
N ALA A 237 -10.94 -1.88 -0.43
CA ALA A 237 -10.58 -0.58 -1.01
C ALA A 237 -11.09 -0.36 -2.43
N LEU A 238 -11.23 -1.40 -3.25
CA LEU A 238 -11.61 -1.28 -4.67
C LEU A 238 -12.90 -0.46 -4.87
N GLY A 239 -13.87 -0.59 -3.95
CA GLY A 239 -15.12 0.16 -3.99
C GLY A 239 -14.97 1.68 -4.03
N GLU A 240 -13.87 2.22 -3.48
CA GLU A 240 -13.59 3.66 -3.47
C GLU A 240 -13.46 4.23 -4.88
N SER A 241 -12.92 3.45 -5.82
CA SER A 241 -12.83 3.83 -7.23
C SER A 241 -14.20 3.95 -7.91
N PHE A 242 -15.24 3.37 -7.31
CA PHE A 242 -16.61 3.38 -7.83
C PHE A 242 -17.56 4.20 -6.94
N GLY A 243 -17.02 5.08 -6.10
CA GLY A 243 -17.78 5.99 -5.26
C GLY A 243 -18.39 5.36 -4.00
N LEU A 244 -18.03 4.13 -3.65
CA LEU A 244 -18.44 3.53 -2.38
C LEU A 244 -17.62 4.09 -1.21
N PRO A 245 -18.18 4.10 0.02
CA PRO A 245 -17.45 4.55 1.20
C PRO A 245 -16.13 3.78 1.43
N ILE A 246 -15.13 4.48 1.98
CA ILE A 246 -13.83 3.89 2.36
C ILE A 246 -14.06 2.73 3.34
N GLY A 247 -13.44 1.59 3.07
CA GLY A 247 -13.62 0.38 3.90
C GLY A 247 -14.88 -0.43 3.58
N THR A 248 -15.59 -0.14 2.49
CA THR A 248 -16.67 -1.03 2.03
C THR A 248 -16.07 -2.35 1.53
N ASN A 249 -16.48 -3.48 2.10
CA ASN A 249 -16.11 -4.79 1.56
C ASN A 249 -16.88 -5.05 0.25
N VAL A 250 -16.14 -5.22 -0.85
CA VAL A 250 -16.68 -5.44 -2.20
C VAL A 250 -16.24 -6.77 -2.81
N GLU A 251 -15.90 -7.77 -1.99
CA GLU A 251 -15.44 -9.09 -2.45
C GLU A 251 -16.32 -9.68 -3.56
N GLY A 252 -17.62 -9.85 -3.30
CA GLY A 252 -18.51 -10.49 -4.25
C GLY A 252 -18.63 -9.73 -5.58
N LYS A 253 -18.65 -8.39 -5.54
CA LYS A 253 -18.69 -7.54 -6.75
C LYS A 253 -17.37 -7.57 -7.51
N MET A 254 -16.24 -7.65 -6.79
CA MET A 254 -14.92 -7.81 -7.38
C MET A 254 -14.84 -9.12 -8.15
N VAL A 255 -15.27 -10.24 -7.57
CA VAL A 255 -15.32 -11.54 -8.24
C VAL A 255 -16.22 -11.50 -9.48
N ALA A 256 -17.44 -10.96 -9.33
CA ALA A 256 -18.38 -10.80 -10.43
C ALA A 256 -17.81 -9.96 -11.58
N ALA A 257 -17.05 -8.90 -11.27
CA ALA A 257 -16.40 -8.05 -12.26
C ALA A 257 -15.26 -8.79 -12.98
N LEU A 258 -14.43 -9.53 -12.25
CA LEU A 258 -13.35 -10.33 -12.84
C LEU A 258 -13.88 -11.38 -13.82
N ARG A 259 -14.98 -12.08 -13.49
CA ARG A 259 -15.61 -13.00 -14.44
C ARG A 259 -16.11 -12.30 -15.71
N ARG A 260 -16.68 -11.10 -15.57
CA ARG A 260 -17.15 -10.28 -16.71
C ARG A 260 -16.01 -9.70 -17.55
N LEU A 261 -14.81 -9.55 -16.99
CA LEU A 261 -13.61 -9.18 -17.74
C LEU A 261 -13.09 -10.33 -18.61
N GLY A 262 -13.50 -11.58 -18.34
CA GLY A 262 -13.17 -12.75 -19.15
C GLY A 262 -12.15 -13.71 -18.55
N PHE A 263 -11.81 -13.58 -17.26
CA PHE A 263 -10.91 -14.54 -16.60
C PHE A 263 -11.56 -15.93 -16.52
N ASP A 264 -10.80 -16.98 -16.85
CA ASP A 264 -11.27 -18.38 -16.83
C ASP A 264 -11.51 -18.90 -15.41
N LYS A 265 -10.66 -18.44 -14.48
CA LYS A 265 -10.78 -18.72 -13.04
C LYS A 265 -10.45 -17.51 -12.19
N VAL A 266 -11.23 -17.35 -11.13
CA VAL A 266 -11.11 -16.29 -10.13
C VAL A 266 -10.86 -16.95 -8.77
N PHE A 267 -9.61 -16.86 -8.30
CA PHE A 267 -9.14 -17.39 -7.02
C PHE A 267 -8.83 -16.27 -6.04
N ASP A 268 -8.57 -16.64 -4.79
CA ASP A 268 -8.24 -15.71 -3.72
C ASP A 268 -6.79 -15.88 -3.25
N THR A 269 -6.03 -14.79 -3.15
CA THR A 269 -4.68 -14.83 -2.56
C THR A 269 -4.72 -15.21 -1.06
N ASN A 270 -5.87 -15.10 -0.41
CA ASN A 270 -6.07 -15.59 0.96
C ASN A 270 -5.78 -17.10 1.08
N PHE A 271 -5.96 -17.88 0.01
CA PHE A 271 -5.50 -19.28 -0.06
C PHE A 271 -3.98 -19.38 0.20
N GLY A 272 -3.18 -18.57 -0.52
CA GLY A 272 -1.75 -18.48 -0.30
C GLY A 272 -1.37 -17.88 1.04
N ALA A 273 -2.22 -17.06 1.65
CA ALA A 273 -1.99 -16.53 2.99
C ALA A 273 -2.14 -17.62 4.05
N ASP A 274 -3.15 -18.48 3.95
CA ASP A 274 -3.27 -19.65 4.81
C ASP A 274 -2.07 -20.60 4.63
N LEU A 275 -1.61 -20.86 3.38
CA LEU A 275 -0.38 -21.61 3.13
C LEU A 275 0.85 -20.96 3.75
N THR A 276 0.95 -19.62 3.65
CA THR A 276 2.04 -18.87 4.26
C THR A 276 2.05 -19.09 5.77
N ILE A 277 0.90 -19.06 6.44
CA ILE A 277 0.83 -19.36 7.87
C ILE A 277 1.20 -20.80 8.19
N MET A 278 0.79 -21.77 7.36
CA MET A 278 1.15 -23.17 7.58
C MET A 278 2.66 -23.36 7.59
N GLU A 279 3.38 -22.77 6.63
CA GLU A 279 4.85 -22.85 6.56
C GLU A 279 5.55 -21.95 7.57
N GLU A 280 5.10 -20.70 7.74
CA GLU A 280 5.76 -19.69 8.57
C GLU A 280 5.56 -19.97 10.06
N ALA A 281 4.38 -20.44 10.48
CA ALA A 281 4.19 -20.91 11.86
C ALA A 281 5.04 -22.17 12.13
N ASN A 282 5.19 -23.06 11.14
CA ASN A 282 6.03 -24.25 11.29
C ASN A 282 7.50 -23.84 11.43
N GLU A 283 7.99 -23.00 10.54
CA GLU A 283 9.35 -22.45 10.59
C GLU A 283 9.63 -21.72 11.91
N PHE A 284 8.67 -20.93 12.41
CA PHE A 284 8.80 -20.28 13.72
C PHE A 284 8.92 -21.30 14.85
N VAL A 285 8.01 -22.28 14.91
CA VAL A 285 8.02 -23.31 15.96
C VAL A 285 9.33 -24.11 15.91
N GLU A 286 9.81 -24.46 14.73
CA GLU A 286 11.10 -25.15 14.57
C GLU A 286 12.28 -24.30 15.05
N ARG A 287 12.38 -23.04 14.61
CA ARG A 287 13.46 -22.12 15.04
C ARG A 287 13.39 -21.88 16.55
N PHE A 288 12.20 -21.68 17.10
CA PHE A 288 11.99 -21.37 18.51
C PHE A 288 12.31 -22.55 19.43
N THR A 289 11.92 -23.77 19.04
CA THR A 289 12.09 -24.96 19.89
C THR A 289 13.41 -25.68 19.69
N LYS A 290 14.00 -25.65 18.47
CA LYS A 290 15.23 -26.38 18.13
C LYS A 290 16.50 -25.51 18.12
N GLY A 291 16.39 -24.22 18.46
CA GLY A 291 17.54 -23.30 18.56
C GLY A 291 18.01 -22.71 17.23
N GLY A 292 17.08 -22.28 16.38
CA GLY A 292 17.36 -21.60 15.12
C GLY A 292 17.66 -20.10 15.27
N VAL A 293 17.81 -19.42 14.13
CA VAL A 293 18.11 -17.98 14.09
C VAL A 293 16.86 -17.17 14.46
N LEU A 294 16.95 -16.42 15.57
CA LEU A 294 15.90 -15.53 16.09
C LEU A 294 16.39 -14.07 16.19
N PRO A 295 15.48 -13.07 16.13
CA PRO A 295 14.05 -13.20 15.86
C PRO A 295 13.79 -13.75 14.45
N MET A 296 12.76 -14.56 14.26
CA MET A 296 12.25 -14.78 12.91
C MET A 296 11.57 -13.49 12.44
N ILE A 297 11.69 -13.12 11.17
CA ILE A 297 11.10 -11.91 10.61
C ILE A 297 10.29 -12.26 9.37
N THR A 298 9.05 -11.79 9.30
CA THR A 298 8.16 -12.07 8.16
C THR A 298 8.75 -11.62 6.83
N SER A 299 8.45 -12.34 5.75
CA SER A 299 8.99 -12.06 4.39
C SER A 299 7.93 -11.67 3.35
N CYS A 300 6.64 -11.71 3.69
CA CYS A 300 5.55 -11.57 2.72
C CYS A 300 5.42 -10.18 2.04
N SER A 301 6.06 -9.14 2.62
CA SER A 301 6.06 -7.76 2.12
C SER A 301 7.32 -7.47 1.29
N PRO A 302 7.25 -7.40 -0.06
CA PRO A 302 8.43 -7.25 -0.91
C PRO A 302 9.14 -5.90 -0.73
N GLY A 303 8.41 -4.84 -0.35
CA GLY A 303 9.03 -3.57 0.00
C GLY A 303 9.86 -3.65 1.29
N TRP A 304 9.45 -4.48 2.25
CA TRP A 304 10.22 -4.78 3.45
C TRP A 304 11.44 -5.65 3.11
N VAL A 305 11.23 -6.76 2.39
CA VAL A 305 12.34 -7.63 1.96
C VAL A 305 13.41 -6.83 1.25
N LYS A 306 13.05 -6.01 0.25
CA LYS A 306 14.02 -5.18 -0.47
C LYS A 306 14.68 -4.13 0.42
N TYR A 307 13.99 -3.61 1.44
CA TYR A 307 14.59 -2.75 2.46
C TYR A 307 15.64 -3.51 3.27
N CYS A 308 15.34 -4.74 3.71
CA CYS A 308 16.30 -5.61 4.40
C CYS A 308 17.54 -5.86 3.53
N GLU A 309 17.36 -6.25 2.26
CA GLU A 309 18.46 -6.54 1.33
C GLU A 309 19.44 -5.36 1.11
N HIS A 310 18.92 -4.12 1.13
CA HIS A 310 19.72 -2.91 0.93
C HIS A 310 20.30 -2.35 2.23
N TYR A 311 19.50 -2.26 3.29
CA TYR A 311 19.80 -1.46 4.47
C TYR A 311 20.17 -2.29 5.70
N TYR A 312 19.68 -3.54 5.78
CA TYR A 312 19.83 -4.44 6.92
C TYR A 312 20.18 -5.88 6.48
N PRO A 313 21.17 -6.07 5.57
CA PRO A 313 21.45 -7.40 5.02
C PRO A 313 21.92 -8.40 6.09
N GLU A 314 22.36 -7.94 7.26
CA GLU A 314 22.66 -8.79 8.41
C GLU A 314 21.45 -9.58 8.94
N PHE A 315 20.23 -9.10 8.67
CA PHE A 315 18.97 -9.76 9.07
C PHE A 315 18.39 -10.67 7.97
N ILE A 316 19.07 -10.87 6.84
CA ILE A 316 18.62 -11.83 5.82
C ILE A 316 18.43 -13.25 6.39
N PRO A 317 19.34 -13.80 7.21
CA PRO A 317 19.13 -15.12 7.83
C PRO A 317 17.92 -15.18 8.79
N ASN A 318 17.47 -14.02 9.28
CA ASN A 318 16.30 -13.90 10.14
C ASN A 318 14.99 -13.89 9.35
N LEU A 319 15.01 -13.60 8.05
CA LEU A 319 13.81 -13.65 7.23
C LEU A 319 13.24 -15.08 7.19
N SER A 320 11.91 -15.18 7.24
CA SER A 320 11.21 -16.42 6.91
C SER A 320 11.54 -16.81 5.47
N THR A 321 11.83 -18.08 5.27
CA THR A 321 12.12 -18.65 3.94
C THR A 321 10.84 -18.82 3.12
N CYS A 322 9.67 -18.68 3.72
CA CYS A 322 8.39 -18.73 3.05
C CYS A 322 8.30 -17.69 1.93
N LYS A 323 7.81 -18.13 0.76
CA LYS A 323 7.30 -17.25 -0.28
C LYS A 323 6.13 -16.43 0.26
N SER A 324 5.84 -15.31 -0.41
CA SER A 324 4.67 -14.52 -0.06
C SER A 324 3.36 -15.18 -0.51
N PRO A 325 2.21 -14.77 0.04
CA PRO A 325 0.90 -15.29 -0.40
C PRO A 325 0.65 -15.19 -1.91
N GLN A 326 1.15 -14.13 -2.55
CA GLN A 326 1.07 -13.96 -4.01
C GLN A 326 1.75 -15.12 -4.72
N GLN A 327 2.99 -15.40 -4.32
CA GLN A 327 3.85 -16.36 -5.00
C GLN A 327 3.48 -17.78 -4.64
N MET A 328 3.10 -18.06 -3.39
CA MET A 328 2.55 -19.36 -3.01
C MET A 328 1.28 -19.69 -3.79
N THR A 329 0.36 -18.73 -3.94
CA THR A 329 -0.85 -18.94 -4.76
C THR A 329 -0.48 -19.22 -6.22
N GLY A 330 0.45 -18.44 -6.79
CA GLY A 330 0.92 -18.62 -8.17
C GLY A 330 1.59 -19.98 -8.41
N ALA A 331 2.51 -20.36 -7.52
CA ALA A 331 3.18 -21.66 -7.52
C ALA A 331 2.16 -22.80 -7.49
N MET A 332 1.16 -22.72 -6.62
CA MET A 332 0.11 -23.74 -6.50
C MET A 332 -0.82 -23.78 -7.72
N ILE A 333 -1.08 -22.64 -8.36
CA ILE A 333 -1.83 -22.58 -9.62
C ILE A 333 -1.06 -23.34 -10.73
N LYS A 334 0.23 -23.08 -10.89
CA LYS A 334 1.04 -23.70 -11.94
C LYS A 334 1.57 -25.10 -11.63
N THR A 335 1.34 -25.60 -10.41
CA THR A 335 1.74 -26.95 -10.02
C THR A 335 0.54 -27.83 -9.69
N TRP A 336 -0.01 -27.74 -8.47
CA TRP A 336 -1.10 -28.58 -8.00
C TRP A 336 -2.38 -28.41 -8.83
N TYR A 337 -2.83 -27.17 -9.08
CA TYR A 337 -4.03 -26.92 -9.88
C TYR A 337 -3.85 -27.36 -11.34
N ALA A 338 -2.69 -27.06 -11.94
CA ALA A 338 -2.36 -27.48 -13.29
C ALA A 338 -2.41 -29.01 -13.43
N LYS A 339 -1.77 -29.75 -12.51
CA LYS A 339 -1.82 -31.23 -12.47
C LYS A 339 -3.25 -31.74 -12.29
N LYS A 340 -4.01 -31.17 -11.36
CA LYS A 340 -5.38 -31.62 -11.04
C LYS A 340 -6.37 -31.41 -12.19
N ASN A 341 -6.12 -30.45 -13.07
CA ASN A 341 -6.96 -30.13 -14.22
C ASN A 341 -6.35 -30.55 -15.56
N ASN A 342 -5.23 -31.28 -15.55
CA ASN A 342 -4.51 -31.71 -16.76
C ASN A 342 -4.18 -30.53 -17.71
N LEU A 343 -3.72 -29.41 -17.13
CA LEU A 343 -3.30 -28.22 -17.84
C LEU A 343 -1.78 -28.16 -17.93
N ASN A 344 -1.26 -27.67 -19.06
CA ASN A 344 0.16 -27.37 -19.21
C ASN A 344 0.49 -26.05 -18.49
N PRO A 345 1.44 -26.00 -17.53
CA PRO A 345 1.80 -24.77 -16.82
C PRO A 345 2.22 -23.60 -17.73
N GLU A 346 2.76 -23.87 -18.93
CA GLU A 346 3.12 -22.87 -19.94
C GLU A 346 1.91 -22.11 -20.52
N ASP A 347 0.76 -22.77 -20.53
CA ASP A 347 -0.48 -22.24 -21.09
C ASP A 347 -1.34 -21.54 -20.05
N ILE A 348 -0.92 -21.59 -18.78
CA ILE A 348 -1.56 -20.86 -17.69
C ILE A 348 -0.92 -19.49 -17.54
N VAL A 349 -1.73 -18.44 -17.66
CA VAL A 349 -1.33 -17.07 -17.33
C VAL A 349 -1.93 -16.69 -15.99
N VAL A 350 -1.08 -16.48 -14.99
CA VAL A 350 -1.47 -16.10 -13.63
C VAL A 350 -1.36 -14.58 -13.48
N VAL A 351 -2.50 -13.95 -13.19
CA VAL A 351 -2.61 -12.52 -12.91
C VAL A 351 -2.88 -12.31 -11.42
N SER A 352 -2.12 -11.43 -10.78
CA SER A 352 -2.35 -11.05 -9.39
C SER A 352 -2.85 -9.60 -9.28
N ILE A 353 -3.92 -9.38 -8.51
CA ILE A 353 -4.41 -8.04 -8.18
C ILE A 353 -3.97 -7.69 -6.76
N MET A 354 -3.14 -6.66 -6.66
CA MET A 354 -2.42 -6.33 -5.44
C MET A 354 -2.62 -4.87 -5.04
N PRO A 355 -2.69 -4.54 -3.74
CA PRO A 355 -2.68 -3.17 -3.25
C PRO A 355 -1.27 -2.55 -3.30
N CYS A 356 -0.32 -3.16 -4.00
CA CYS A 356 1.11 -2.93 -3.85
C CYS A 356 1.81 -2.85 -5.20
N THR A 357 2.68 -1.84 -5.38
CA THR A 357 3.54 -1.72 -6.56
C THR A 357 4.78 -2.61 -6.47
N ALA A 358 5.32 -2.85 -5.27
CA ALA A 358 6.50 -3.71 -5.09
C ALA A 358 6.22 -5.19 -5.47
N LYS A 359 4.96 -5.62 -5.48
CA LYS A 359 4.57 -6.95 -5.98
C LYS A 359 4.87 -7.14 -7.47
N LYS A 360 4.91 -6.05 -8.27
CA LYS A 360 5.38 -6.10 -9.68
C LYS A 360 6.88 -6.35 -9.81
N PHE A 361 7.66 -6.05 -8.77
CA PHE A 361 9.07 -6.43 -8.71
C PHE A 361 9.23 -7.88 -8.23
N GLU A 362 8.41 -8.29 -7.27
CA GLU A 362 8.49 -9.63 -6.67
C GLU A 362 8.33 -10.75 -7.70
N ILE A 363 7.43 -10.60 -8.69
CA ILE A 363 7.22 -11.61 -9.74
C ILE A 363 8.45 -11.87 -10.63
N GLY A 364 9.44 -10.96 -10.61
CA GLY A 364 10.68 -11.10 -11.39
C GLY A 364 11.88 -11.56 -10.57
N ARG A 365 11.67 -12.04 -9.33
CA ARG A 365 12.75 -12.59 -8.50
C ARG A 365 13.13 -14.00 -8.96
N GLU A 366 14.37 -14.37 -8.68
CA GLU A 366 14.82 -15.76 -8.78
C GLU A 366 14.04 -16.63 -7.77
N ASP A 367 13.95 -17.92 -8.05
CA ASP A 367 13.22 -18.93 -7.25
C ASP A 367 11.69 -18.72 -7.12
N GLU A 368 11.10 -17.80 -7.91
CA GLU A 368 9.64 -17.60 -8.02
C GLU A 368 9.07 -18.32 -9.26
N SER A 369 9.45 -19.59 -9.42
CA SER A 369 9.09 -20.40 -10.59
C SER A 369 9.03 -21.91 -10.26
N ALA A 370 8.20 -22.30 -9.30
CA ALA A 370 8.12 -23.67 -8.79
C ALA A 370 7.77 -24.72 -9.87
N SER A 371 7.08 -24.30 -10.93
CA SER A 371 6.72 -25.15 -12.07
C SER A 371 7.77 -25.19 -13.18
N GLY A 372 8.87 -24.45 -13.05
CA GLY A 372 9.80 -24.12 -14.14
C GLY A 372 9.37 -22.90 -14.97
N TYR A 373 8.13 -22.42 -14.79
CA TYR A 373 7.62 -21.16 -15.32
C TYR A 373 7.37 -20.17 -14.17
N PRO A 374 7.35 -18.84 -14.43
CA PRO A 374 7.07 -17.84 -13.39
C PRO A 374 5.79 -18.16 -12.62
N ASP A 375 5.84 -18.12 -11.28
CA ASP A 375 4.70 -18.40 -10.40
C ASP A 375 3.53 -17.44 -10.68
N VAL A 376 3.85 -16.17 -10.96
CA VAL A 376 2.89 -15.13 -11.38
C VAL A 376 3.43 -14.39 -12.59
N ASP A 377 2.65 -14.32 -13.68
CA ASP A 377 3.07 -13.71 -14.93
C ASP A 377 2.86 -12.19 -14.94
N VAL A 378 1.75 -11.71 -14.36
CA VAL A 378 1.40 -10.29 -14.35
C VAL A 378 0.83 -9.86 -13.00
N ALA A 379 1.46 -8.86 -12.37
CA ALA A 379 0.87 -8.17 -11.22
C ALA A 379 0.23 -6.84 -11.66
N LEU A 380 -1.04 -6.66 -11.29
CA LEU A 380 -1.80 -5.42 -11.41
C LEU A 380 -2.06 -4.81 -10.02
N THR A 381 -2.18 -3.49 -9.98
CA THR A 381 -2.63 -2.77 -8.79
C THR A 381 -4.16 -2.73 -8.69
N THR A 382 -4.70 -2.40 -7.51
CA THR A 382 -6.13 -2.08 -7.33
C THR A 382 -6.61 -1.02 -8.33
N ARG A 383 -5.78 -0.01 -8.60
CA ARG A 383 -6.10 1.06 -9.58
C ARG A 383 -6.11 0.56 -11.03
N GLU A 384 -5.21 -0.35 -11.39
CA GLU A 384 -5.22 -0.98 -12.71
C GLU A 384 -6.48 -1.83 -12.92
N LEU A 385 -6.89 -2.61 -11.91
CA LEU A 385 -8.15 -3.34 -11.96
C LEU A 385 -9.34 -2.38 -12.11
N ALA A 386 -9.40 -1.30 -11.33
CA ALA A 386 -10.47 -0.31 -11.44
C ALA A 386 -10.58 0.25 -12.88
N ARG A 387 -9.45 0.61 -13.49
CA ARG A 387 -9.40 1.09 -14.88
C ARG A 387 -9.85 0.02 -15.89
N MET A 388 -9.54 -1.26 -15.66
CA MET A 388 -10.02 -2.34 -16.52
C MET A 388 -11.54 -2.49 -16.44
N ILE A 389 -12.11 -2.46 -15.24
CA ILE A 389 -13.56 -2.54 -15.01
C ILE A 389 -14.28 -1.36 -15.69
N GLU A 390 -13.77 -0.14 -15.51
CA GLU A 390 -14.30 1.07 -16.16
C GLU A 390 -14.23 0.98 -17.69
N ARG A 391 -13.08 0.56 -18.24
CA ARG A 391 -12.87 0.39 -19.68
C ARG A 391 -13.78 -0.68 -20.29
N ALA A 392 -14.12 -1.71 -19.53
CA ALA A 392 -15.07 -2.74 -19.92
C ALA A 392 -16.54 -2.31 -19.77
N HIS A 393 -16.80 -1.07 -19.32
CA HIS A 393 -18.14 -0.53 -19.07
C HIS A 393 -18.97 -1.39 -18.10
N ILE A 394 -18.31 -2.05 -17.14
CA ILE A 394 -18.98 -2.86 -16.12
C ILE A 394 -19.58 -1.93 -15.07
N GLN A 395 -20.89 -2.01 -14.86
CA GLN A 395 -21.59 -1.27 -13.80
C GLN A 395 -21.31 -1.90 -12.42
N PHE A 396 -20.12 -1.68 -11.89
CA PHE A 396 -19.59 -2.35 -10.70
C PHE A 396 -20.54 -2.36 -9.50
N THR A 397 -21.13 -1.21 -9.17
CA THR A 397 -22.03 -1.06 -8.02
C THR A 397 -23.37 -1.78 -8.18
N SER A 398 -23.75 -2.13 -9.41
CA SER A 398 -24.99 -2.86 -9.74
C SER A 398 -24.78 -4.37 -9.83
N LEU A 399 -23.54 -4.85 -9.74
CA LEU A 399 -23.25 -6.28 -9.74
C LEU A 399 -23.84 -6.96 -8.50
N LYS A 400 -24.37 -8.16 -8.71
CA LYS A 400 -24.66 -9.08 -7.61
C LYS A 400 -23.34 -9.70 -7.15
N ASP A 401 -23.31 -10.07 -5.89
CA ASP A 401 -22.16 -10.73 -5.31
C ASP A 401 -22.04 -12.15 -5.86
N GLU A 402 -20.83 -12.54 -6.24
CA GLU A 402 -20.47 -13.88 -6.72
C GLU A 402 -19.31 -14.42 -5.90
N ALA A 403 -19.21 -15.74 -5.74
CA ALA A 403 -18.15 -16.39 -4.99
C ALA A 403 -16.95 -16.76 -5.86
N PHE A 404 -15.77 -16.81 -5.24
CA PHE A 404 -14.55 -17.36 -5.84
C PHE A 404 -14.76 -18.81 -6.31
N ASP A 405 -13.93 -19.26 -7.25
CA ASP A 405 -13.92 -20.65 -7.69
C ASP A 405 -13.38 -21.57 -6.57
N GLN A 406 -14.16 -22.61 -6.21
CA GLN A 406 -14.00 -23.36 -4.95
C GLN A 406 -12.60 -23.96 -4.70
N ILE A 407 -11.87 -24.40 -5.74
CA ILE A 407 -10.58 -25.10 -5.60
C ILE A 407 -9.50 -24.28 -4.88
N MET A 408 -9.57 -22.94 -4.96
CA MET A 408 -8.68 -21.99 -4.27
C MET A 408 -9.46 -20.74 -3.83
N GLY A 409 -10.73 -20.93 -3.48
CA GLY A 409 -11.65 -19.85 -3.09
C GLY A 409 -11.99 -19.85 -1.60
N GLU A 410 -11.77 -20.97 -0.90
CA GLU A 410 -11.98 -21.06 0.55
C GLU A 410 -10.75 -20.56 1.31
N PHE A 411 -10.98 -19.77 2.35
CA PHE A 411 -9.94 -19.21 3.21
C PHE A 411 -10.46 -19.02 4.63
N THR A 412 -9.53 -18.84 5.56
CA THR A 412 -9.85 -18.59 6.98
C THR A 412 -9.79 -17.11 7.33
N GLY A 413 -10.39 -16.73 8.45
CA GLY A 413 -10.27 -15.38 9.00
C GLY A 413 -8.82 -14.96 9.30
N ALA A 414 -7.93 -15.92 9.57
CA ALA A 414 -6.49 -15.64 9.71
C ALA A 414 -5.88 -15.11 8.41
N ALA A 415 -6.28 -15.63 7.25
CA ALA A 415 -5.80 -15.15 5.95
C ALA A 415 -6.31 -13.74 5.62
N VAL A 416 -7.56 -13.42 5.93
CA VAL A 416 -8.17 -12.13 5.57
C VAL A 416 -7.45 -10.94 6.22
N ILE A 417 -7.03 -11.11 7.48
CA ILE A 417 -6.40 -10.03 8.26
C ILE A 417 -4.98 -9.70 7.80
N PHE A 418 -4.34 -10.48 6.92
CA PHE A 418 -3.02 -10.19 6.33
C PHE A 418 -2.91 -8.79 5.74
N GLY A 419 -4.03 -8.23 5.25
CA GLY A 419 -4.06 -6.90 4.67
C GLY A 419 -3.77 -5.78 5.68
N ALA A 420 -4.00 -6.02 6.97
CA ALA A 420 -3.78 -5.07 8.06
C ALA A 420 -2.45 -5.32 8.78
N THR A 421 -1.82 -4.26 9.28
CA THR A 421 -0.59 -4.39 10.07
C THR A 421 -0.85 -5.11 11.40
N GLY A 422 -0.07 -6.14 11.68
CA GLY A 422 -0.25 -7.07 12.80
C GLY A 422 -1.09 -8.29 12.46
N GLY A 423 -1.72 -8.33 11.29
CA GLY A 423 -2.57 -9.44 10.89
C GLY A 423 -1.79 -10.72 10.58
N VAL A 424 -0.58 -10.61 10.01
CA VAL A 424 0.27 -11.78 9.75
C VAL A 424 0.79 -12.36 11.07
N MET A 425 1.24 -11.49 11.97
CA MET A 425 1.65 -11.85 13.33
C MET A 425 0.52 -12.56 14.07
N GLU A 426 -0.68 -11.98 14.08
CA GLU A 426 -1.84 -12.57 14.71
C GLU A 426 -2.19 -13.94 14.11
N ALA A 427 -2.24 -14.04 12.78
CA ALA A 427 -2.54 -15.28 12.08
C ALA A 427 -1.53 -16.40 12.37
N ALA A 428 -0.24 -16.07 12.41
CA ALA A 428 0.82 -17.00 12.77
C ALA A 428 0.75 -17.42 14.24
N LEU A 429 0.48 -16.49 15.16
CA LEU A 429 0.32 -16.80 16.58
C LEU A 429 -0.86 -17.75 16.83
N ARG A 430 -2.00 -17.58 16.14
CA ARG A 430 -3.15 -18.50 16.24
C ARG A 430 -2.76 -19.95 15.95
N THR A 431 -1.96 -20.18 14.90
CA THR A 431 -1.54 -21.53 14.52
C THR A 431 -0.39 -22.05 15.39
N ALA A 432 0.63 -21.22 15.62
CA ALA A 432 1.79 -21.61 16.44
C ALA A 432 1.37 -21.95 17.88
N ALA A 433 0.40 -21.22 18.45
CA ALA A 433 -0.06 -21.48 19.81
C ALA A 433 -0.75 -22.84 19.95
N ASP A 434 -1.61 -23.21 19.00
CA ASP A 434 -2.23 -24.54 18.98
C ASP A 434 -1.19 -25.65 18.82
N TRP A 435 -0.23 -25.48 17.90
CA TRP A 435 0.81 -26.49 17.66
C TRP A 435 1.78 -26.66 18.83
N VAL A 436 2.18 -25.57 19.50
CA VAL A 436 3.05 -25.64 20.68
C VAL A 436 2.34 -26.27 21.87
N THR A 437 1.05 -25.98 22.06
CA THR A 437 0.27 -26.49 23.20
C THR A 437 -0.35 -27.86 22.97
N GLY A 438 -0.52 -28.27 21.71
CA GLY A 438 -1.28 -29.46 21.33
C GLY A 438 -2.78 -29.34 21.62
N GLN A 439 -3.31 -28.12 21.76
CA GLN A 439 -4.70 -27.83 22.11
C GLN A 439 -5.35 -26.90 21.08
N ASP A 440 -6.66 -27.02 20.89
CA ASP A 440 -7.44 -26.05 20.09
C ASP A 440 -7.84 -24.86 20.98
N LEU A 441 -7.00 -23.82 21.01
CA LEU A 441 -7.21 -22.65 21.87
C LEU A 441 -8.37 -21.80 21.37
N GLN A 442 -9.39 -21.59 22.20
CA GLN A 442 -10.60 -20.85 21.77
C GLN A 442 -10.36 -19.34 21.66
N GLU A 443 -9.39 -18.80 22.40
CA GLU A 443 -8.98 -17.40 22.28
C GLU A 443 -8.06 -17.23 21.07
N VAL A 444 -8.52 -16.43 20.09
CA VAL A 444 -7.82 -16.22 18.81
C VAL A 444 -7.48 -14.77 18.56
N GLU A 445 -7.87 -13.84 19.45
CA GLU A 445 -7.67 -12.42 19.25
C GLU A 445 -6.43 -11.90 19.99
N TYR A 446 -5.41 -11.55 19.22
CA TYR A 446 -4.16 -10.96 19.73
C TYR A 446 -4.22 -9.44 19.59
N GLN A 447 -4.95 -8.77 20.49
CA GLN A 447 -5.31 -7.35 20.34
C GLN A 447 -4.10 -6.41 20.38
N GLU A 448 -3.06 -6.75 21.14
CA GLU A 448 -1.86 -5.92 21.35
C GLU A 448 -1.00 -5.78 20.09
N VAL A 449 -1.19 -6.65 19.09
CA VAL A 449 -0.53 -6.51 17.78
C VAL A 449 -1.41 -5.81 16.73
N ARG A 450 -2.68 -5.52 17.03
CA ARG A 450 -3.60 -4.81 16.11
C ARG A 450 -3.41 -3.28 16.16
N GLY A 451 -4.14 -2.57 15.30
CA GLY A 451 -4.17 -1.09 15.28
C GLY A 451 -3.07 -0.44 14.43
N THR A 452 -3.13 0.90 14.34
CA THR A 452 -2.36 1.69 13.36
C THR A 452 -1.08 2.30 13.91
N GLU A 453 -0.70 1.96 15.15
CA GLU A 453 0.55 2.40 15.76
C GLU A 453 1.77 1.92 14.97
N GLY A 454 2.82 2.74 14.95
CA GLY A 454 3.98 2.51 14.09
C GLY A 454 4.84 1.30 14.49
N VAL A 455 5.02 1.09 15.80
CA VAL A 455 5.70 -0.07 16.39
C VAL A 455 4.84 -0.58 17.54
N LYS A 456 4.52 -1.86 17.52
CA LYS A 456 3.77 -2.55 18.58
C LYS A 456 4.63 -3.68 19.12
N VAL A 457 4.66 -3.86 20.43
CA VAL A 457 5.42 -4.91 21.10
C VAL A 457 4.52 -5.58 22.13
N ALA A 458 4.47 -6.90 22.07
CA ALA A 458 3.66 -7.70 22.98
C ALA A 458 4.46 -8.90 23.47
N THR A 459 4.02 -9.47 24.58
CA THR A 459 4.57 -10.71 25.12
C THR A 459 3.41 -11.61 25.48
N TYR A 460 3.40 -12.80 24.88
CA TYR A 460 2.34 -13.77 25.05
C TYR A 460 2.88 -15.01 25.73
N LYS A 461 2.05 -15.61 26.59
CA LYS A 461 2.32 -16.92 27.17
C LYS A 461 1.66 -17.98 26.31
N ILE A 462 2.47 -18.87 25.74
CA ILE A 462 2.02 -19.95 24.85
C ILE A 462 2.47 -21.28 25.47
N GLY A 463 1.54 -21.97 26.14
CA GLY A 463 1.90 -23.09 27.01
C GLY A 463 2.84 -22.63 28.13
N ASP A 464 3.99 -23.28 28.25
CA ASP A 464 5.05 -22.90 29.19
C ASP A 464 6.06 -21.89 28.62
N ALA A 465 5.99 -21.62 27.31
CA ALA A 465 6.86 -20.66 26.65
C ALA A 465 6.36 -19.22 26.80
N THR A 466 7.29 -18.28 26.87
CA THR A 466 7.02 -16.84 26.77
C THR A 466 7.56 -16.35 25.44
N VAL A 467 6.67 -15.86 24.57
CA VAL A 467 7.01 -15.41 23.22
C VAL A 467 6.85 -13.91 23.15
N LYS A 468 7.95 -13.20 22.91
CA LYS A 468 7.97 -11.76 22.72
C LYS A 468 7.99 -11.41 21.24
N VAL A 469 6.98 -10.66 20.82
CA VAL A 469 6.78 -10.30 19.42
C VAL A 469 6.88 -8.80 19.18
N GLY A 470 7.26 -8.43 17.96
CA GLY A 470 7.25 -7.05 17.49
C GLY A 470 6.52 -6.92 16.16
N VAL A 471 5.78 -5.82 15.98
CA VAL A 471 5.14 -5.48 14.70
C VAL A 471 5.55 -4.07 14.32
N ALA A 472 6.13 -3.90 13.13
CA ALA A 472 6.50 -2.61 12.58
C ALA A 472 5.74 -2.29 11.29
N SER A 473 5.18 -1.08 11.22
CA SER A 473 4.38 -0.61 10.10
C SER A 473 5.07 0.55 9.37
N GLY A 474 5.54 0.30 8.15
CA GLY A 474 6.41 1.20 7.37
C GLY A 474 7.89 1.05 7.74
N THR A 475 8.78 1.23 6.76
CA THR A 475 10.21 0.95 6.95
C THR A 475 10.93 1.92 7.88
N GLY A 476 10.39 3.14 8.08
CA GLY A 476 10.87 4.05 9.11
C GLY A 476 10.68 3.52 10.54
N ASN A 477 9.62 2.75 10.77
CA ASN A 477 9.39 2.06 12.05
C ASN A 477 10.10 0.71 12.11
N ALA A 478 10.26 0.02 10.98
CA ALA A 478 11.11 -1.17 10.87
C ALA A 478 12.54 -0.87 11.35
N LYS A 479 13.13 0.24 10.88
CA LYS A 479 14.42 0.76 11.35
C LYS A 479 14.47 0.84 12.87
N LYS A 480 13.50 1.52 13.50
CA LYS A 480 13.44 1.68 14.96
C LYS A 480 13.41 0.32 15.69
N LEU A 481 12.62 -0.63 15.20
CA LEU A 481 12.50 -1.95 15.80
C LEU A 481 13.78 -2.78 15.63
N LEU A 482 14.39 -2.79 14.44
CA LEU A 482 15.64 -3.51 14.18
C LEU A 482 16.83 -2.94 14.94
N GLU A 483 16.92 -1.62 15.12
CA GLU A 483 17.96 -1.01 15.95
C GLU A 483 17.83 -1.43 17.43
N ARG A 484 16.61 -1.68 17.93
CA ARG A 484 16.41 -2.27 19.27
C ARG A 484 16.95 -3.70 19.34
N VAL A 485 16.70 -4.52 18.31
CA VAL A 485 17.27 -5.87 18.20
C VAL A 485 18.80 -5.82 18.20
N LYS A 486 19.40 -4.91 17.40
CA LYS A 486 20.86 -4.69 17.36
C LYS A 486 21.43 -4.23 18.69
N ALA A 487 20.67 -3.45 19.46
CA ALA A 487 21.03 -3.02 20.81
C ALA A 487 20.94 -4.14 21.87
N GLY A 488 20.53 -5.36 21.48
CA GLY A 488 20.46 -6.53 22.34
C GLY A 488 19.07 -6.80 22.93
N GLU A 489 18.05 -6.03 22.55
CA GLU A 489 16.68 -6.36 22.95
C GLU A 489 16.23 -7.65 22.26
N LYS A 490 15.90 -8.66 23.07
CA LYS A 490 15.43 -9.95 22.55
C LYS A 490 13.99 -9.86 22.08
N PHE A 491 13.75 -10.44 20.90
CA PHE A 491 12.46 -10.72 20.29
C PHE A 491 12.54 -12.12 19.68
N ASP A 492 11.41 -12.82 19.63
CA ASP A 492 11.33 -14.17 19.07
C ASP A 492 10.76 -14.13 17.66
N PHE A 493 9.74 -13.29 17.43
CA PHE A 493 9.10 -13.14 16.12
C PHE A 493 8.74 -11.69 15.81
N ILE A 494 9.01 -11.24 14.60
CA ILE A 494 8.76 -9.88 14.16
C ILE A 494 7.99 -9.87 12.84
N GLU A 495 6.88 -9.12 12.78
CA GLU A 495 6.22 -8.75 11.53
C GLU A 495 6.70 -7.38 11.06
N ILE A 496 7.07 -7.27 9.78
CA ILE A 496 7.37 -5.98 9.15
C ILE A 496 6.59 -5.80 7.85
N MET A 497 5.75 -4.77 7.84
CA MET A 497 5.06 -4.30 6.65
C MET A 497 5.78 -3.10 6.06
N GLY A 498 6.07 -3.12 4.76
CA GLY A 498 6.79 -2.03 4.09
C GLY A 498 5.98 -0.72 3.95
N CYS A 499 4.67 -0.77 4.19
CA CYS A 499 3.79 0.41 4.10
C CYS A 499 3.16 0.73 5.48
N PRO A 500 2.99 2.02 5.84
CA PRO A 500 2.31 2.40 7.08
C PRO A 500 0.84 1.94 7.07
N GLY A 501 0.41 1.24 8.11
CA GLY A 501 -0.92 0.61 8.20
C GLY A 501 -1.02 -0.78 7.56
N GLY A 502 0.03 -1.27 6.91
CA GLY A 502 -0.01 -2.53 6.16
C GLY A 502 -0.47 -2.37 4.72
N CYS A 503 -0.84 -3.49 4.09
CA CYS A 503 -1.23 -3.54 2.67
C CYS A 503 -2.47 -2.71 2.35
N VAL A 504 -3.38 -2.49 3.31
CA VAL A 504 -4.55 -1.60 3.16
C VAL A 504 -4.19 -0.16 2.76
N ASN A 505 -2.95 0.29 2.99
CA ASN A 505 -2.44 1.58 2.56
C ASN A 505 -1.19 1.43 1.66
N GLY A 506 -1.14 0.33 0.90
CA GLY A 506 -0.07 0.06 -0.06
C GLY A 506 -0.08 0.99 -1.27
N GLY A 507 1.07 1.06 -1.95
CA GLY A 507 1.31 1.96 -3.09
C GLY A 507 0.41 1.74 -4.32
N GLY A 508 -0.32 0.62 -4.38
CA GLY A 508 -1.25 0.26 -5.45
C GLY A 508 -2.73 0.56 -5.15
N GLN A 509 -3.05 1.04 -3.94
CA GLN A 509 -4.44 1.31 -3.53
C GLN A 509 -5.06 2.53 -4.22
N PRO A 510 -6.39 2.67 -4.22
CA PRO A 510 -7.07 3.86 -4.71
C PRO A 510 -6.50 5.14 -4.08
N LEU A 511 -6.39 6.16 -4.92
CA LEU A 511 -5.86 7.46 -4.53
C LEU A 511 -6.91 8.20 -3.70
N GLN A 512 -6.45 8.82 -2.62
CA GLN A 512 -7.27 9.65 -1.75
C GLN A 512 -6.66 11.05 -1.70
N PRO A 513 -7.46 12.12 -1.79
CA PRO A 513 -6.97 13.49 -1.76
C PRO A 513 -6.35 13.80 -0.40
N ALA A 514 -5.51 14.85 -0.34
CA ALA A 514 -4.91 15.30 0.91
C ALA A 514 -5.96 15.60 2.00
N SER A 515 -7.13 16.11 1.62
CA SER A 515 -8.25 16.38 2.54
C SER A 515 -8.79 15.16 3.28
N VAL A 516 -8.62 13.96 2.71
CA VAL A 516 -8.94 12.67 3.35
C VAL A 516 -7.71 12.18 4.10
N ARG A 517 -6.55 12.10 3.43
CA ARG A 517 -5.31 11.56 4.03
C ARG A 517 -4.84 12.25 5.30
N ASN A 518 -5.08 13.57 5.40
CA ASN A 518 -4.62 14.37 6.53
C ASN A 518 -5.53 14.29 7.76
N PHE A 519 -6.78 13.86 7.59
CA PHE A 519 -7.82 14.10 8.59
C PHE A 519 -8.75 12.91 8.84
N GLU A 520 -8.70 11.88 8.01
CA GLU A 520 -9.43 10.63 8.21
C GLU A 520 -8.45 9.49 8.50
N ASP A 521 -8.83 8.53 9.34
CA ASP A 521 -8.03 7.32 9.55
C ASP A 521 -8.25 6.30 8.41
N LEU A 522 -7.69 6.63 7.25
CA LEU A 522 -7.77 5.80 6.04
C LEU A 522 -7.29 4.36 6.29
N LYS A 523 -6.28 4.19 7.15
CA LYS A 523 -5.68 2.88 7.46
C LYS A 523 -6.64 2.05 8.31
N GLY A 524 -7.16 2.63 9.39
CA GLY A 524 -8.09 1.95 10.28
C GLY A 524 -9.43 1.63 9.62
N MET A 525 -9.99 2.55 8.83
CA MET A 525 -11.26 2.32 8.12
C MET A 525 -11.18 1.14 7.15
N ARG A 526 -10.10 1.02 6.37
CA ARG A 526 -9.90 -0.13 5.46
C ARG A 526 -9.58 -1.42 6.22
N ALA A 527 -8.76 -1.35 7.27
CA ALA A 527 -8.41 -2.52 8.08
C ALA A 527 -9.64 -3.09 8.81
N LYS A 528 -10.57 -2.23 9.24
CA LYS A 528 -11.80 -2.63 9.91
C LYS A 528 -12.61 -3.65 9.10
N ALA A 529 -12.72 -3.46 7.78
CA ALA A 529 -13.44 -4.39 6.91
C ALA A 529 -12.85 -5.82 6.96
N LEU A 530 -11.52 -5.93 7.02
CA LEU A 530 -10.84 -7.23 7.08
C LEU A 530 -11.04 -7.92 8.43
N TYR A 531 -11.00 -7.16 9.53
CA TYR A 531 -11.26 -7.70 10.86
C TYR A 531 -12.74 -8.04 11.08
N GLU A 532 -13.67 -7.31 10.47
CA GLU A 532 -15.09 -7.65 10.49
C GLU A 532 -15.36 -8.94 9.72
N GLU A 533 -14.70 -9.14 8.58
CA GLU A 533 -14.79 -10.38 7.82
C GLU A 533 -14.20 -11.58 8.59
N ASP A 534 -13.02 -11.44 9.22
CA ASP A 534 -12.44 -12.47 10.10
C ASP A 534 -13.40 -12.90 11.21
N LYS A 535 -14.08 -11.94 11.86
CA LYS A 535 -15.06 -12.25 12.92
C LYS A 535 -16.28 -13.02 12.43
N ASN A 536 -16.67 -12.84 11.17
CA ASN A 536 -17.85 -13.45 10.60
C ASN A 536 -17.58 -14.80 9.91
N LEU A 537 -16.31 -15.19 9.78
CA LEU A 537 -15.94 -16.46 9.18
C LEU A 537 -15.98 -17.61 10.21
N PRO A 538 -16.48 -18.80 9.81
CA PRO A 538 -16.56 -19.95 10.71
C PRO A 538 -15.18 -20.52 11.07
N LEU A 539 -14.21 -20.40 10.17
CA LEU A 539 -12.85 -20.86 10.37
C LEU A 539 -11.93 -19.66 10.50
N ARG A 540 -11.22 -19.54 11.63
CA ARG A 540 -10.36 -18.40 11.94
C ARG A 540 -8.89 -18.76 12.15
N LYS A 541 -8.51 -20.02 11.89
CA LYS A 541 -7.14 -20.53 11.99
C LYS A 541 -6.76 -21.29 10.73
N SER A 542 -5.65 -20.92 10.10
CA SER A 542 -5.23 -21.47 8.80
C SER A 542 -5.15 -23.00 8.78
N HIS A 543 -4.58 -23.61 9.84
CA HIS A 543 -4.43 -25.06 9.95
C HIS A 543 -5.73 -25.84 10.16
N GLN A 544 -6.84 -25.15 10.45
CA GLN A 544 -8.16 -25.78 10.55
C GLN A 544 -8.87 -25.85 9.19
N SER A 545 -8.39 -25.13 8.18
CA SER A 545 -8.94 -25.14 6.82
C SER A 545 -8.96 -26.56 6.23
N PRO A 546 -10.13 -27.09 5.81
CA PRO A 546 -10.23 -28.35 5.09
C PRO A 546 -9.42 -28.33 3.79
N LEU A 547 -9.41 -27.18 3.10
CA LEU A 547 -8.65 -27.02 1.87
C LEU A 547 -7.14 -27.09 2.11
N MET A 548 -6.62 -26.49 3.18
CA MET A 548 -5.20 -26.63 3.54
C MET A 548 -4.85 -28.09 3.80
N LYS A 549 -5.65 -28.80 4.61
CA LYS A 549 -5.43 -30.23 4.90
C LYS A 549 -5.39 -31.06 3.62
N LEU A 550 -6.34 -30.83 2.71
CA LEU A 550 -6.40 -31.50 1.41
C LEU A 550 -5.15 -31.23 0.56
N VAL A 551 -4.71 -29.98 0.48
CA VAL A 551 -3.54 -29.60 -0.31
C VAL A 551 -2.25 -30.24 0.22
N TYR A 552 -2.07 -30.30 1.54
CA TYR A 552 -0.95 -31.01 2.13
C TYR A 552 -1.08 -32.52 1.91
N GLU A 553 -2.25 -33.12 2.09
CA GLU A 553 -2.45 -34.56 1.86
C GLU A 553 -2.20 -34.97 0.40
N GLU A 554 -2.72 -34.21 -0.57
CA GLU A 554 -2.64 -34.55 -1.99
C GLU A 554 -1.29 -34.18 -2.64
N TYR A 555 -0.60 -33.16 -2.12
CA TYR A 555 0.54 -32.56 -2.83
C TYR A 555 1.74 -32.21 -1.97
N LEU A 556 1.56 -31.39 -0.91
CA LEU A 556 2.68 -30.82 -0.17
C LEU A 556 3.21 -31.71 0.96
N GLU A 557 2.58 -32.85 1.22
CA GLU A 557 2.79 -33.79 2.33
C GLU A 557 2.53 -33.19 3.72
N LYS A 558 3.42 -32.30 4.17
CA LYS A 558 3.34 -31.61 5.47
C LYS A 558 4.12 -30.28 5.40
N PRO A 559 3.84 -29.32 6.31
CA PRO A 559 4.67 -28.13 6.43
C PRO A 559 6.15 -28.47 6.61
N GLY A 560 7.02 -27.76 5.90
CA GLY A 560 8.47 -27.99 5.87
C GLY A 560 8.91 -29.30 5.22
N SER A 561 8.06 -30.02 4.48
CA SER A 561 8.49 -31.16 3.65
C SER A 561 9.42 -30.70 2.52
N HIS A 562 10.09 -31.65 1.86
CA HIS A 562 10.94 -31.33 0.71
C HIS A 562 10.14 -30.66 -0.42
N ILE A 563 8.98 -31.22 -0.78
CA ILE A 563 8.14 -30.69 -1.85
C ILE A 563 7.51 -29.35 -1.47
N ALA A 564 7.16 -29.15 -0.19
CA ALA A 564 6.71 -27.86 0.32
C ALA A 564 7.83 -26.82 0.22
N HIS A 565 9.06 -27.18 0.61
CA HIS A 565 10.21 -26.29 0.52
C HIS A 565 10.55 -25.90 -0.92
N GLU A 566 10.56 -26.84 -1.86
CA GLU A 566 10.79 -26.54 -3.29
C GLU A 566 9.68 -25.68 -3.90
N THR A 567 8.43 -25.88 -3.49
CA THR A 567 7.29 -25.18 -4.08
C THR A 567 7.07 -23.80 -3.45
N LEU A 568 7.17 -23.71 -2.12
CA LEU A 568 6.64 -22.61 -1.31
C LEU A 568 7.71 -21.79 -0.58
N HIS A 569 9.00 -22.14 -0.68
CA HIS A 569 10.08 -21.37 -0.04
C HIS A 569 10.97 -20.70 -1.09
N THR A 570 11.70 -19.68 -0.66
CA THR A 570 12.56 -18.84 -1.50
C THR A 570 13.78 -18.34 -0.71
N SER A 571 14.66 -17.63 -1.40
CA SER A 571 15.89 -17.06 -0.86
C SER A 571 15.99 -15.55 -1.09
N TYR A 572 16.89 -14.88 -0.36
CA TYR A 572 17.08 -13.43 -0.44
C TYR A 572 18.54 -13.09 -0.61
N VAL A 573 18.80 -11.94 -1.26
CA VAL A 573 20.15 -11.56 -1.67
C VAL A 573 20.58 -10.24 -1.03
N LYS A 574 21.85 -10.16 -0.62
CA LYS A 574 22.44 -8.90 -0.18
C LYS A 574 22.63 -7.96 -1.37
N ARG A 575 21.99 -6.79 -1.35
CA ARG A 575 22.12 -5.76 -2.40
C ARG A 575 23.03 -4.60 -2.00
N GLY A 576 23.05 -4.25 -0.71
CA GLY A 576 23.80 -3.09 -0.20
C GLY A 576 23.21 -1.73 -0.61
N LYS A 577 23.77 -0.63 -0.06
CA LYS A 577 23.29 0.75 -0.31
C LYS A 577 23.93 1.42 -1.53
N GLU A 578 25.10 0.94 -1.94
CA GLU A 578 25.78 1.39 -3.15
C GLU A 578 25.35 0.49 -4.30
N VAL A 579 24.40 0.97 -5.10
CA VAL A 579 24.11 0.34 -6.40
C VAL A 579 25.24 0.78 -7.34
N ARG A 580 26.17 -0.14 -7.61
CA ARG A 580 27.30 0.07 -8.53
C ARG A 580 26.82 0.12 -9.97
#